data_AF-A0A7C3G4P9-F1
#
_entry.id   AF-A0A7C3G4P9-F1
#
_cell.length_a   1.000
_cell.length_b   1.000
_cell.length_c   1.000
_cell.angle_alpha   90.00
_cell.angle_beta   90.00
_cell.angle_gamma   90.00
#
_symmetry.space_group_name_H-M   'P 1'
#
loop_
_entity.id
_entity.type
_entity.pdbx_description
1 polymer ?
#
loop_
_entity_poly.entity_id
_entity_poly.type
_entity_poly.pdbx_seq_one_letter_code
_entity_poly.pdbx_strand_id
1 'polypeptide(L)'
;KFIIWSANTHIAKDASTMQAYGPEKNLGVYIYDTYPDDTFSLGFTAAGGSFRYSQGTVKPVPPAPDDSLEAMVLNTRQGDIGYISSAELDHMGDIPASIFGHEYQTQNWGQIFDGIVVLRQEHPAQRTGG
;
A
#
# COMPACT_ATOMS: atom_id res chain seq x y z
N LYS A 1 21.35 -7.55 5.98
CA LYS A 1 20.27 -6.79 5.34
C LYS A 1 19.66 -7.65 4.25
N PHE A 2 18.35 -7.79 4.20
CA PHE A 2 17.61 -8.53 3.19
C PHE A 2 16.39 -7.71 2.78
N ILE A 3 15.80 -8.01 1.63
CA ILE A 3 14.55 -7.40 1.17
C ILE A 3 13.56 -8.52 0.99
N ILE A 4 12.37 -8.36 1.58
CA ILE A 4 11.23 -9.24 1.33
C ILE A 4 10.32 -8.51 0.36
N TRP A 5 10.25 -9.02 -0.87
CA TRP A 5 9.35 -8.50 -1.89
C TRP A 5 8.07 -9.33 -1.91
N SER A 6 6.96 -8.73 -1.51
CA SER A 6 5.66 -9.40 -1.48
C SER A 6 4.53 -8.38 -1.63
N ALA A 7 3.29 -8.86 -1.72
CA ALA A 7 2.12 -8.00 -1.69
C ALA A 7 2.01 -7.27 -0.34
N ASN A 8 1.38 -6.08 -0.35
CA ASN A 8 1.15 -5.26 0.85
C ASN A 8 0.55 -6.06 2.01
N THR A 9 -0.38 -6.97 1.69
CA THR A 9 -1.07 -7.80 2.69
C THR A 9 -0.14 -8.74 3.46
N HIS A 10 1.00 -9.12 2.90
CA HIS A 10 1.97 -10.01 3.54
C HIS A 10 3.04 -9.27 4.32
N ILE A 11 3.32 -8.00 4.00
CA ILE A 11 4.39 -7.21 4.64
C ILE A 11 3.89 -6.21 5.69
N ALA A 12 2.58 -5.94 5.72
CA ALA A 12 1.97 -5.08 6.71
C ALA A 12 2.25 -5.56 8.14
N LYS A 13 2.61 -4.63 9.02
CA LYS A 13 3.03 -4.91 10.40
C LYS A 13 1.85 -5.08 11.36
N ASP A 14 0.66 -4.68 10.92
CA ASP A 14 -0.61 -4.94 11.58
C ASP A 14 -1.59 -5.51 10.54
N ALA A 15 -2.16 -6.67 10.86
CA ALA A 15 -3.14 -7.38 10.03
C ALA A 15 -4.55 -7.33 10.62
N SER A 16 -4.72 -6.77 11.83
CA SER A 16 -6.00 -6.74 12.56
C SER A 16 -7.10 -5.97 11.82
N THR A 17 -6.69 -5.04 10.96
CA THR A 17 -7.55 -4.20 10.13
C THR A 17 -7.91 -4.85 8.78
N MET A 18 -7.28 -5.98 8.42
CA MET A 18 -7.54 -6.68 7.17
C MET A 18 -8.62 -7.75 7.34
N GLN A 19 -9.86 -7.44 6.94
CA GLN A 19 -10.97 -8.40 6.95
C GLN A 19 -10.66 -9.70 6.18
N ALA A 20 -9.78 -9.65 5.18
CA ALA A 20 -9.43 -10.77 4.32
C ALA A 20 -8.63 -11.91 5.01
N TYR A 21 -7.98 -11.65 6.15
CA TYR A 21 -7.12 -12.65 6.83
C TYR A 21 -7.70 -13.17 8.15
N GLY A 22 -8.88 -12.68 8.57
CA GLY A 22 -9.46 -13.07 9.85
C GLY A 22 -8.52 -12.75 11.03
N PRO A 23 -8.50 -13.56 12.11
CA PRO A 23 -7.64 -13.32 13.26
C PRO A 23 -6.17 -13.73 13.04
N GLU A 24 -5.81 -14.24 11.86
CA GLU A 24 -4.49 -14.80 11.62
C GLU A 24 -3.45 -13.72 11.30
N LYS A 25 -2.27 -13.84 11.93
CA LYS A 25 -1.12 -12.96 11.66
C LYS A 25 -0.56 -13.23 10.26
N ASN A 26 -0.32 -12.17 9.50
CA ASN A 26 0.46 -12.26 8.26
C ASN A 26 1.98 -12.33 8.57
N LEU A 27 2.81 -12.49 7.53
CA LEU A 27 4.27 -12.54 7.67
C LEU A 27 4.87 -11.27 8.29
N GLY A 28 4.36 -10.09 7.90
CA GLY A 28 4.81 -8.79 8.38
C GLY A 28 4.65 -8.63 9.88
N VAL A 29 3.53 -9.08 10.46
CA VAL A 29 3.32 -9.08 11.92
C VAL A 29 4.38 -9.93 12.62
N TYR A 30 4.65 -11.16 12.13
CA TYR A 30 5.66 -12.02 12.76
C TYR A 30 7.07 -11.41 12.71
N ILE A 31 7.41 -10.75 11.60
CA ILE A 31 8.69 -10.08 11.43
C ILE A 31 8.80 -8.90 12.39
N TYR A 32 7.77 -8.06 12.46
CA TYR A 32 7.75 -6.89 13.32
C TYR A 32 7.80 -7.28 14.81
N ASP A 33 7.05 -8.29 15.23
CA ASP A 33 7.09 -8.82 16.60
C ASP A 33 8.49 -9.34 16.99
N THR A 34 9.24 -9.88 16.03
CA THR A 34 10.56 -10.45 16.28
C THR A 34 11.66 -9.38 16.22
N TYR A 35 11.50 -8.37 15.37
CA TYR A 35 12.53 -7.37 15.04
C TYR A 35 11.94 -5.94 14.95
N PRO A 36 11.34 -5.40 16.01
CA PRO A 36 10.56 -4.16 15.93
C PRO A 36 11.40 -2.93 15.57
N ASP A 37 12.65 -2.87 16.03
CA ASP A 37 13.56 -1.74 15.78
C ASP A 37 14.46 -1.92 14.54
N ASP A 38 14.47 -3.12 13.96
CA ASP A 38 15.35 -3.54 12.85
C ASP A 38 14.57 -3.82 11.56
N THR A 39 13.30 -3.45 11.51
CA THR A 39 12.40 -3.68 10.36
C THR A 39 11.79 -2.39 9.85
N PHE A 40 11.52 -2.37 8.55
CA PHE A 40 10.85 -1.28 7.89
C PHE A 40 9.89 -1.87 6.84
N SER A 41 8.60 -1.57 6.98
CA SER A 41 7.54 -2.03 6.07
C SER A 41 7.13 -0.93 5.11
N LEU A 42 7.35 -1.16 3.81
CA LEU A 42 7.03 -0.20 2.74
C LEU A 42 5.83 -0.67 1.92
N GLY A 43 4.70 0.04 2.03
CA GLY A 43 3.50 -0.22 1.23
C GLY A 43 3.51 0.48 -0.12
N PHE A 44 2.67 0.01 -1.05
CA PHE A 44 2.46 0.63 -2.36
C PHE A 44 0.97 0.85 -2.64
N THR A 45 0.62 1.96 -3.29
CA THR A 45 -0.75 2.21 -3.77
C THR A 45 -0.72 3.04 -5.05
N ALA A 46 -1.87 3.14 -5.73
CA ALA A 46 -2.01 3.90 -6.97
C ALA A 46 -3.30 4.73 -6.97
N ALA A 47 -3.20 5.96 -7.49
CA ALA A 47 -4.33 6.89 -7.59
C ALA A 47 -5.25 6.66 -8.81
N GLY A 48 -4.85 5.75 -9.70
CA GLY A 48 -5.56 5.45 -10.93
C GLY A 48 -4.76 4.55 -11.87
N GLY A 49 -5.26 4.39 -13.10
CA GLY A 49 -4.65 3.54 -14.11
C GLY A 49 -5.33 2.17 -14.18
N SER A 50 -4.54 1.11 -14.37
CA SER A 50 -5.05 -0.26 -14.44
C SER A 50 -3.99 -1.27 -14.05
N PHE A 51 -4.45 -2.42 -13.55
CA PHE A 51 -3.59 -3.49 -13.06
C PHE A 51 -3.98 -4.84 -13.66
N ARG A 52 -3.02 -5.78 -13.66
CA ARG A 52 -3.27 -7.15 -14.11
C ARG A 52 -3.72 -8.00 -12.92
N TYR A 53 -5.01 -8.34 -12.87
CA TYR A 53 -5.58 -9.18 -11.82
C TYR A 53 -5.24 -10.68 -12.01
N SER A 54 -5.29 -11.13 -13.26
CA SER A 54 -4.96 -12.51 -13.64
C SER A 54 -4.48 -12.57 -15.09
N GLN A 55 -4.12 -13.76 -15.56
CA GLN A 55 -3.77 -13.95 -16.97
C GLN A 55 -4.93 -13.48 -17.87
N GLY A 56 -4.64 -12.57 -18.80
CA GLY A 56 -5.63 -12.00 -19.71
C GLY A 56 -6.64 -11.01 -19.09
N THR A 57 -6.59 -10.75 -17.79
CA THR A 57 -7.56 -9.86 -17.11
C THR A 57 -6.88 -8.62 -16.58
N VAL A 58 -7.23 -7.49 -17.19
CA VAL A 58 -6.86 -6.15 -16.72
C VAL A 58 -8.08 -5.51 -16.07
N LYS A 59 -7.89 -4.92 -14.89
CA LYS A 59 -8.93 -4.19 -14.16
C LYS A 59 -8.51 -2.73 -14.00
N PRO A 60 -9.46 -1.78 -14.03
CA PRO A 60 -9.16 -0.40 -13.72
C PRO A 60 -8.80 -0.25 -12.24
N VAL A 61 -7.89 0.66 -11.93
CA VAL A 61 -7.73 1.18 -10.56
C VAL A 61 -8.76 2.30 -10.40
N PRO A 62 -9.62 2.27 -9.37
CA PRO A 62 -10.58 3.35 -9.14
C PRO A 62 -9.87 4.69 -8.96
N PRO A 63 -10.40 5.79 -9.53
CA PRO A 63 -9.84 7.12 -9.30
C PRO A 63 -9.76 7.43 -7.81
N ALA A 64 -8.66 8.08 -7.39
CA ALA A 64 -8.51 8.56 -6.02
C ALA A 64 -9.59 9.57 -5.64
N PRO A 65 -10.39 9.31 -4.58
CA PRO A 65 -11.20 10.33 -3.94
C PRO A 65 -10.34 11.51 -3.49
N ASP A 66 -10.89 12.73 -3.53
CA ASP A 66 -10.14 13.95 -3.19
C ASP A 66 -9.61 13.97 -1.74
N ASP A 67 -10.28 13.24 -0.84
CA ASP A 67 -9.93 13.06 0.57
C ASP A 67 -9.05 11.82 0.84
N SER A 68 -8.62 11.12 -0.20
CA SER A 68 -7.77 9.94 -0.06
C SER A 68 -6.29 10.29 0.12
N LEU A 69 -5.56 9.37 0.76
CA LEU A 69 -4.12 9.44 0.92
C LEU A 69 -3.42 9.65 -0.42
N GLU A 70 -3.84 8.93 -1.46
CA GLU A 70 -3.27 9.05 -2.79
C GLU A 70 -3.46 10.46 -3.39
N ALA A 71 -4.66 11.02 -3.29
CA ALA A 71 -4.96 12.35 -3.82
C ALA A 71 -4.19 13.43 -3.05
N MET A 72 -4.20 13.41 -1.71
CA MET A 72 -3.51 14.38 -0.87
C MET A 72 -2.00 14.43 -1.16
N VAL A 73 -1.40 13.26 -1.37
CA VAL A 73 0.04 13.12 -1.63
C VAL A 73 0.39 13.62 -3.03
N LEU A 74 -0.40 13.29 -4.04
CA LEU A 74 -0.14 13.67 -5.43
C LEU A 74 -0.53 15.12 -5.75
N ASN A 75 -1.36 15.75 -4.92
CA ASN A 75 -1.68 17.18 -5.01
C ASN A 75 -0.54 18.05 -4.43
N THR A 76 0.22 17.52 -3.48
CA THR A 76 1.32 18.23 -2.81
C THR A 76 2.69 17.96 -3.43
N ARG A 77 2.81 16.86 -4.20
CA ARG A 77 4.07 16.43 -4.82
C ARG A 77 4.01 16.52 -6.35
N GLN A 78 5.07 17.04 -6.95
CA GLN A 78 5.25 17.04 -8.40
C GLN A 78 5.78 15.68 -8.87
N GLY A 79 5.28 15.19 -10.01
CA GLY A 79 5.73 13.95 -10.65
C GLY A 79 4.74 12.78 -10.54
N ASP A 80 5.20 11.61 -10.99
CA ASP A 80 4.39 10.39 -11.12
C ASP A 80 4.42 9.50 -9.87
N ILE A 81 5.31 9.78 -8.92
CA ILE A 81 5.50 8.98 -7.71
C ILE A 81 5.62 9.93 -6.51
N GLY A 82 4.91 9.62 -5.43
CA GLY A 82 5.07 10.25 -4.13
C GLY A 82 5.49 9.23 -3.07
N TYR A 83 6.38 9.63 -2.17
CA TYR A 83 6.70 8.85 -0.97
C TYR A 83 6.15 9.55 0.26
N ILE A 84 5.56 8.78 1.17
CA ILE A 84 5.05 9.19 2.48
C ILE A 84 5.89 8.50 3.54
N SER A 85 6.49 9.28 4.42
CA SER A 85 7.24 8.78 5.58
C SER A 85 6.33 8.36 6.73
N SER A 86 6.83 7.54 7.65
CA SER A 86 6.13 7.19 8.91
C SER A 86 5.63 8.42 9.66
N ALA A 87 6.46 9.46 9.78
CA ALA A 87 6.06 10.70 10.45
C ALA A 87 4.86 11.36 9.75
N GLU A 88 4.83 11.39 8.42
CA GLU A 88 3.67 11.93 7.69
C GLU A 88 2.43 11.05 7.84
N LEU A 89 2.57 9.72 7.84
CA LEU A 89 1.47 8.79 8.07
C LEU A 89 0.85 8.99 9.46
N ASP A 90 1.67 9.18 10.49
CA ASP A 90 1.21 9.45 11.86
C ASP A 90 0.41 10.75 11.95
N HIS A 91 0.78 11.78 11.18
CA HIS A 91 0.05 13.05 11.12
C HIS A 91 -1.26 12.96 10.35
N MET A 92 -1.37 12.06 9.38
CA MET A 92 -2.59 11.87 8.58
C MET A 92 -3.70 11.16 9.38
N GLY A 93 -3.33 10.27 10.31
CA GLY A 93 -4.30 9.51 11.10
C GLY A 93 -5.17 8.59 10.24
N ASP A 94 -6.47 8.51 10.57
CA ASP A 94 -7.45 7.72 9.83
C ASP A 94 -7.79 8.41 8.50
N ILE A 95 -7.41 7.80 7.38
CA ILE A 95 -7.61 8.37 6.04
C ILE A 95 -7.95 7.28 5.01
N PRO A 96 -8.84 7.51 4.03
CA PRO A 96 -9.11 6.52 3.00
C PRO A 96 -7.89 6.28 2.11
N ALA A 97 -7.57 5.02 1.85
CA ALA A 97 -6.62 4.61 0.82
C ALA A 97 -6.96 3.24 0.24
N SER A 98 -6.46 2.95 -0.96
CA SER A 98 -6.75 1.74 -1.75
C SER A 98 -5.63 0.68 -1.71
N ILE A 99 -4.86 0.67 -0.62
CA ILE A 99 -3.62 -0.10 -0.45
C ILE A 99 -3.85 -1.63 -0.53
N PHE A 100 -5.04 -2.11 -0.17
CA PHE A 100 -5.40 -3.52 -0.26
C PHE A 100 -6.38 -3.75 -1.41
N GLY A 101 -5.90 -4.35 -2.50
CA GLY A 101 -6.74 -4.80 -3.60
C GLY A 101 -7.40 -3.69 -4.42
N HIS A 102 -6.93 -2.44 -4.32
CA HIS A 102 -7.55 -1.26 -4.93
C HIS A 102 -8.95 -0.94 -4.41
N GLU A 103 -9.28 -1.36 -3.18
CA GLU A 103 -10.51 -1.01 -2.48
C GLU A 103 -10.23 0.02 -1.40
N TYR A 104 -10.97 1.14 -1.41
CA TYR A 104 -10.78 2.21 -0.44
C TYR A 104 -11.26 1.80 0.95
N GLN A 105 -10.36 1.88 1.92
CA GLN A 105 -10.63 1.63 3.33
C GLN A 105 -10.09 2.79 4.14
N THR A 106 -10.83 3.24 5.15
CA THR A 106 -10.33 4.26 6.09
C THR A 106 -9.63 3.56 7.23
N GLN A 107 -8.34 3.82 7.40
CA GLN A 107 -7.50 3.24 8.44
C GLN A 107 -6.40 4.22 8.86
N ASN A 108 -5.81 3.99 10.04
CA ASN A 108 -4.54 4.58 10.41
C ASN A 108 -3.39 3.81 9.74
N TRP A 109 -2.98 4.25 8.55
CA TRP A 109 -1.96 3.55 7.77
C TRP A 109 -0.57 3.57 8.42
N GLY A 110 -0.28 4.51 9.32
CA GLY A 110 0.97 4.56 10.09
C GLY A 110 1.12 3.40 11.08
N GLN A 111 0.01 2.79 11.52
CA GLN A 111 0.04 1.57 12.33
C GLN A 111 0.35 0.31 11.50
N ILE A 112 0.18 0.39 10.18
CA ILE A 112 0.25 -0.76 9.27
C ILE A 112 1.58 -0.78 8.51
N PHE A 113 2.09 0.40 8.11
CA PHE A 113 3.31 0.58 7.32
C PHE A 113 4.20 1.70 7.88
N ASP A 114 5.52 1.60 7.68
CA ASP A 114 6.49 2.66 8.03
C ASP A 114 6.67 3.70 6.92
N GLY A 115 6.20 3.38 5.72
CA GLY A 115 6.19 4.29 4.59
C GLY A 115 5.35 3.74 3.47
N ILE A 116 4.88 4.65 2.61
CA ILE A 116 4.04 4.28 1.47
C ILE A 116 4.55 4.99 0.22
N VAL A 117 4.64 4.25 -0.87
CA VAL A 117 4.85 4.78 -2.21
C VAL A 117 3.51 4.87 -2.93
N VAL A 118 3.17 6.07 -3.40
CA VAL A 118 1.97 6.37 -4.16
C VAL A 118 2.35 6.56 -5.62
N LEU A 119 1.74 5.78 -6.51
CA LEU A 119 1.85 5.92 -7.95
C LEU A 119 0.69 6.79 -8.47
N ARG A 120 0.98 7.74 -9.36
CA ARG A 120 -0.07 8.52 -10.03
C ARG A 120 -0.93 7.65 -10.95
N GLN A 121 -0.30 6.72 -11.65
CA GLN A 121 -0.95 5.73 -12.50
C GLN A 121 -0.24 4.39 -12.34
N GLU A 122 -1.00 3.32 -12.13
CA GLU A 122 -0.52 1.96 -12.33
C GLU A 122 -0.72 1.54 -13.79
N HIS A 123 0.26 0.82 -14.32
CA HIS A 123 0.16 0.20 -15.63
C HIS A 123 0.25 -1.31 -15.50
N PRO A 124 -0.55 -2.10 -16.25
CA PRO A 124 -0.54 -3.54 -16.13
C PRO A 124 0.84 -4.10 -16.46
N ALA A 125 1.37 -4.95 -15.59
CA ALA A 125 2.64 -5.62 -15.84
C ALA A 125 2.62 -6.29 -17.22
N GLN A 126 3.60 -5.94 -18.04
CA GLN A 126 3.85 -6.60 -19.31
C GLN A 126 4.71 -7.82 -19.04
N ARG A 127 4.27 -8.97 -19.56
CA ARG A 127 5.13 -10.14 -19.57
C ARG A 127 6.12 -9.95 -20.73
N THR A 128 7.28 -9.37 -20.45
CA THR A 128 8.38 -9.34 -21.42
C THR A 128 9.01 -10.73 -21.46
N GLY A 129 8.52 -11.61 -22.34
CA GLY A 129 9.10 -12.94 -22.56
C GLY A 129 8.08 -14.07 -22.68
N GLY A 130 7.94 -14.57 -23.91
CA GLY A 130 7.38 -15.84 -24.32
C GLY A 130 8.05 -16.24 -25.62
#